data_AF-A0A358WCK5-F1
#
_entry.id   AF-A0A358WCK5-F1
#
_cell.length_a   1.000
_cell.length_b   1.000
_cell.length_c   1.000
_cell.angle_alpha   90.00
_cell.angle_beta   90.00
_cell.angle_gamma   90.00
#
_symmetry.space_group_name_H-M   'P 1'
#
loop_
_entity.id
_entity.type
_entity.pdbx_description
1 polymer ?
#
loop_
_entity_poly.entity_id
_entity_poly.type
_entity_poly.pdbx_seq_one_letter_code
_entity_poly.pdbx_strand_id
1 'polypeptide(L)'
;METELVMKKEELHGKYKSEYQKRIIERFADTIPEYIYPPNDDASRKNYDIYMSFICLLEAPEQYQTSDKVIDYLEKNSKATVEDTCKYFDKITPDGLPPCASEWEDDEDEE
;
A
#
# COMPACT_ATOMS: atom_id res chain seq x y z
N MET A 1 11.13 2.52 23.22
CA MET A 1 10.11 2.29 22.18
C MET A 1 10.18 3.49 21.28
N GLU A 2 10.54 3.28 20.02
CA GLU A 2 10.74 4.36 19.05
C GLU A 2 9.44 4.54 18.26
N THR A 3 8.93 5.78 18.23
CA THR A 3 7.86 6.15 17.31
C THR A 3 8.50 6.32 15.94
N GLU A 4 8.10 5.49 14.98
CA GLU A 4 8.55 5.62 13.61
C GLU A 4 7.73 6.71 12.94
N LEU A 5 8.41 7.69 12.34
CA LEU A 5 7.73 8.69 11.53
C LEU A 5 7.30 8.01 10.22
N VAL A 6 6.01 8.03 9.94
CA VAL A 6 5.50 7.71 8.60
C VAL A 6 6.25 8.58 7.60
N MET A 7 6.74 7.99 6.51
CA MET A 7 7.42 8.73 5.43
C MET A 7 6.59 9.96 5.06
N LYS A 8 7.22 11.14 5.07
CA LYS A 8 6.50 12.37 4.73
C LYS A 8 6.04 12.31 3.28
N LYS A 9 4.95 13.01 2.98
CA LYS A 9 4.39 13.10 1.61
C LYS A 9 5.44 13.50 0.56
N GLU A 10 6.36 14.38 0.92
CA GLU A 10 7.49 14.80 0.07
C GLU A 10 8.47 13.65 -0.22
N GLU A 11 8.78 12.84 0.79
CA GLU A 11 9.65 11.66 0.67
C GLU A 11 8.96 10.58 -0.16
N LEU A 12 7.65 10.38 0.04
CA LEU A 12 6.83 9.47 -0.76
C LEU A 12 6.84 9.85 -2.24
N HIS A 13 6.64 11.13 -2.58
CA HIS A 13 6.78 11.63 -3.97
C HIS A 13 8.22 11.53 -4.49
N GLY A 14 9.21 11.54 -3.59
CA GLY A 14 10.61 11.26 -3.87
C GLY A 14 10.86 9.82 -4.30
N LYS A 15 10.22 8.85 -3.62
CA LYS A 15 10.38 7.41 -3.83
C LYS A 15 9.49 6.85 -4.95
N TYR A 16 8.20 7.19 -4.93
CA TYR A 16 7.19 6.64 -5.83
C TYR A 16 6.90 7.62 -6.97
N LYS A 17 6.93 7.15 -8.21
CA LYS A 17 6.97 8.02 -9.41
C LYS A 17 5.80 7.83 -10.36
N SER A 18 5.08 6.72 -10.27
CA SER A 18 3.99 6.45 -11.19
C SER A 18 2.78 7.35 -10.93
N GLU A 19 1.95 7.57 -11.95
CA GLU A 19 0.74 8.38 -11.81
C GLU A 19 -0.28 7.75 -10.86
N TYR A 20 -0.35 6.41 -10.85
CA TYR A 20 -1.16 5.67 -9.89
C TYR A 20 -0.67 5.93 -8.46
N GLN A 21 0.62 5.74 -8.19
CA GLN A 21 1.20 5.94 -6.87
C GLN A 21 1.01 7.37 -6.37
N LYS A 22 1.22 8.38 -7.22
CA LYS A 22 0.96 9.79 -6.88
C LYS A 22 -0.50 9.99 -6.45
N ARG A 23 -1.47 9.39 -7.14
CA ARG A 23 -2.88 9.47 -6.74
C ARG A 23 -3.14 8.83 -5.38
N ILE A 24 -2.52 7.68 -5.10
CA ILE A 24 -2.63 7.02 -3.79
C ILE A 24 -2.01 7.89 -2.67
N ILE A 25 -0.84 8.49 -2.93
CA ILE A 25 -0.18 9.42 -2.00
C ILE A 25 -1.08 10.62 -1.72
N GLU A 26 -1.56 11.31 -2.76
CA GLU A 26 -2.45 12.45 -2.61
C GLU A 26 -3.75 12.12 -1.89
N ARG A 27 -4.22 10.87 -2.07
CA ARG A 27 -5.47 10.42 -1.47
C ARG A 27 -5.33 10.09 0.01
N PHE A 28 -4.22 9.49 0.43
CA PHE A 28 -4.13 8.82 1.74
C PHE A 28 -2.97 9.24 2.63
N ALA A 29 -1.88 9.81 2.11
CA ALA A 29 -0.68 10.06 2.91
C ALA A 29 -0.97 10.89 4.17
N ASP A 30 -1.83 11.91 4.05
CA ASP A 30 -2.21 12.80 5.15
C ASP A 30 -3.17 12.16 6.17
N THR A 31 -3.62 10.92 5.91
CA THR A 31 -4.55 10.17 6.78
C THR A 31 -3.87 9.03 7.55
N ILE A 32 -2.59 8.75 7.27
CA ILE A 32 -1.86 7.65 7.89
C ILE A 32 -1.41 8.07 9.29
N PRO A 33 -1.80 7.33 10.35
CA PRO A 33 -1.39 7.66 11.71
C PRO A 33 0.09 7.28 11.93
N GLU A 34 0.74 8.00 12.83
CA GLU A 34 2.04 7.57 13.38
C GLU A 34 1.92 6.19 14.04
N TYR A 35 2.97 5.39 13.94
CA TYR A 35 3.03 4.06 14.53
C TYR A 35 4.32 3.85 15.30
N ILE A 36 4.33 2.83 16.17
CA ILE A 36 5.49 2.43 16.96
C ILE A 36 5.88 1.03 16.49
N TYR A 37 7.18 0.78 16.35
CA TYR A 37 7.71 -0.54 16.01
C TYR A 37 8.66 -1.05 17.10
N PRO A 38 8.51 -2.30 17.59
CA PRO A 38 7.35 -3.17 17.37
C PRO A 38 6.08 -2.61 18.05
N PRO A 39 4.88 -2.88 17.51
CA PRO A 39 3.62 -2.52 18.16
C PRO A 39 3.49 -3.22 19.52
N ASN A 40 3.03 -2.49 20.53
CA ASN A 40 3.06 -2.92 21.93
C ASN A 40 1.67 -2.95 22.61
N ASP A 41 0.65 -2.43 21.94
CA ASP A 41 -0.74 -2.42 22.36
C ASP A 41 -1.68 -2.49 21.14
N ASP A 42 -2.99 -2.57 21.37
CA ASP A 42 -3.97 -2.71 20.29
C ASP A 42 -4.03 -1.47 19.38
N ALA A 43 -3.79 -0.28 19.93
CA ALA A 43 -3.82 0.97 19.18
C ALA A 43 -2.63 1.08 18.22
N SER A 44 -1.42 0.81 18.71
CA SER A 44 -0.19 0.79 17.91
C SER A 44 -0.22 -0.31 16.86
N ARG A 45 -0.79 -1.48 17.17
CA ARG A 45 -1.01 -2.54 16.17
C ARG A 45 -1.93 -2.06 15.05
N LYS A 46 -3.06 -1.45 15.39
CA LYS A 46 -3.98 -0.90 14.38
C LYS A 46 -3.33 0.16 13.49
N ASN A 47 -2.54 1.06 14.06
CA ASN A 47 -1.85 2.09 13.28
C ASN A 47 -0.80 1.48 12.33
N TYR A 48 -0.06 0.48 12.81
CA TYR A 48 0.87 -0.28 11.98
C TYR A 48 0.17 -1.00 10.83
N ASP A 49 -0.98 -1.64 11.08
CA ASP A 49 -1.78 -2.32 10.05
C ASP A 49 -2.30 -1.35 8.97
N ILE A 50 -2.71 -0.13 9.38
CA ILE A 50 -3.10 0.93 8.45
C ILE A 50 -1.91 1.36 7.59
N TYR A 51 -0.75 1.56 8.19
CA TYR A 51 0.47 1.89 7.46
C TYR A 51 0.84 0.77 6.46
N MET A 52 0.77 -0.49 6.87
CA MET A 52 1.05 -1.62 5.96
C MET A 52 0.05 -1.73 4.82
N SER A 53 -1.24 -1.47 5.08
CA SER A 53 -2.26 -1.40 4.03
C SER A 53 -1.98 -0.27 3.03
N PHE A 54 -1.47 0.87 3.50
CA PHE A 54 -1.07 1.98 2.62
C PHE A 54 0.14 1.61 1.74
N ILE A 55 1.17 0.98 2.30
CA ILE A 55 2.32 0.50 1.53
C ILE A 55 1.88 -0.57 0.51
N CYS A 56 1.00 -1.50 0.90
CA CYS A 56 0.41 -2.49 -0.01
C CYS A 56 -0.22 -1.81 -1.24
N LEU A 57 -1.05 -0.78 -1.02
CA LEU A 57 -1.71 -0.04 -2.11
C LEU A 57 -0.74 0.75 -2.99
N LEU A 58 0.42 1.15 -2.48
CA LEU A 58 1.44 1.85 -3.28
C LEU A 58 2.22 0.90 -4.19
N GLU A 59 2.48 -0.31 -3.74
CA GLU A 59 3.46 -1.20 -4.38
C GLU A 59 2.82 -2.33 -5.18
N ALA A 60 1.72 -2.92 -4.69
CA ALA A 60 1.16 -4.13 -5.28
C ALA A 60 0.27 -3.90 -6.52
N PRO A 61 -0.67 -2.93 -6.56
CA PRO A 61 -1.70 -2.89 -7.61
C PRO A 61 -1.19 -2.78 -9.04
N GLU A 62 -0.08 -2.06 -9.26
CA GLU A 62 0.58 -1.99 -10.58
C GLU A 62 1.14 -3.33 -11.01
N GLN A 63 1.75 -4.06 -10.06
CA GLN A 63 2.30 -5.38 -10.34
C GLN A 63 1.20 -6.38 -10.71
N TYR A 64 0.00 -6.27 -10.14
CA TYR A 64 -1.15 -7.12 -10.50
C TYR A 64 -1.98 -6.59 -11.67
N GLN A 65 -1.55 -5.51 -12.35
CA GLN A 65 -2.31 -4.85 -13.41
C GLN A 65 -3.74 -4.46 -12.98
N THR A 66 -3.89 -4.06 -11.72
CA THR A 66 -5.20 -3.69 -11.12
C THR A 66 -5.34 -2.21 -10.79
N SER A 67 -4.32 -1.39 -11.04
CA SER A 67 -4.30 0.05 -10.73
C SER A 67 -5.54 0.79 -11.22
N ASP A 68 -5.97 0.58 -12.48
CA ASP A 68 -7.15 1.24 -13.03
C ASP A 68 -8.42 0.89 -12.26
N LYS A 69 -8.58 -0.39 -11.87
CA LYS A 69 -9.73 -0.86 -11.08
C LYS A 69 -9.75 -0.24 -9.68
N VAL A 70 -8.57 -0.04 -9.08
CA VAL A 70 -8.45 0.62 -7.77
C VAL A 70 -8.80 2.11 -7.87
N ILE A 71 -8.33 2.81 -8.90
CA ILE A 71 -8.69 4.22 -9.15
C ILE A 71 -10.20 4.36 -9.40
N ASP A 72 -10.78 3.53 -10.26
CA ASP A 72 -12.23 3.50 -10.51
C ASP A 72 -13.05 3.31 -9.23
N TYR A 73 -12.57 2.46 -8.32
CA TYR A 73 -13.21 2.25 -7.02
C TYR A 73 -13.15 3.51 -6.15
N LEU A 74 -12.00 4.17 -6.10
CA LEU A 74 -11.81 5.40 -5.31
C LEU A 74 -12.66 6.57 -5.83
N GLU A 75 -12.81 6.70 -7.15
CA GLU A 75 -13.67 7.72 -7.76
C GLU A 75 -15.15 7.52 -7.40
N LYS A 76 -15.60 6.26 -7.36
CA LYS A 76 -16.97 5.90 -6.96
C LYS A 76 -17.18 5.97 -5.44
N ASN A 77 -16.12 5.87 -4.65
CA ASN A 77 -16.16 5.80 -3.20
C ASN A 77 -15.27 6.88 -2.57
N SER A 78 -15.68 8.14 -2.69
CA SER A 78 -14.92 9.31 -2.19
C SER A 78 -14.70 9.36 -0.67
N LYS A 79 -15.29 8.43 0.10
CA LYS A 79 -15.08 8.25 1.54
C LYS A 79 -14.35 6.95 1.90
N ALA A 80 -13.97 6.14 0.92
CA ALA A 80 -13.23 4.90 1.17
C ALA A 80 -11.93 5.22 1.92
N THR A 81 -11.66 4.43 2.96
CA THR A 81 -10.42 4.46 3.72
C THR A 81 -9.33 3.65 3.02
N VAL A 82 -8.10 3.73 3.54
CA VAL A 82 -6.99 2.86 3.12
C VAL A 82 -7.39 1.39 3.28
N GLU A 83 -7.96 1.02 4.43
CA GLU A 83 -8.38 -0.36 4.70
C GLU A 83 -9.47 -0.82 3.74
N ASP A 84 -10.48 0.01 3.44
CA ASP A 84 -11.54 -0.34 2.49
C ASP A 84 -10.99 -0.56 1.08
N THR A 85 -10.02 0.25 0.70
CA THR A 85 -9.39 0.19 -0.62
C THR A 85 -8.47 -1.03 -0.73
N CYS A 86 -7.71 -1.34 0.33
CA CYS A 86 -6.88 -2.55 0.39
C CYS A 86 -7.74 -3.81 0.32
N LYS A 87 -8.86 -3.86 1.07
CA LYS A 87 -9.82 -4.98 0.98
C LYS A 87 -10.45 -5.13 -0.40
N TYR A 88 -10.71 -4.02 -1.08
CA TYR A 88 -11.19 -4.07 -2.47
C TYR A 88 -10.11 -4.60 -3.40
N PHE A 89 -8.86 -4.15 -3.24
CA PHE A 89 -7.71 -4.67 -3.98
C PHE A 89 -7.58 -6.19 -3.80
N ASP A 90 -7.58 -6.69 -2.55
CA ASP A 90 -7.51 -8.13 -2.25
C ASP A 90 -8.63 -8.94 -2.90
N LYS A 91 -9.81 -8.34 -3.10
CA LYS A 91 -10.95 -8.99 -3.75
C LYS A 91 -10.82 -9.10 -5.27
N ILE A 92 -10.10 -8.17 -5.90
CA ILE A 92 -9.95 -8.12 -7.36
C ILE A 92 -8.65 -8.75 -7.84
N THR A 93 -7.69 -9.00 -6.94
CA THR A 93 -6.50 -9.79 -7.22
C THR A 93 -6.85 -11.27 -7.24
N PRO A 94 -6.34 -12.03 -8.21
CA PRO A 94 -6.59 -13.45 -8.28
C PRO A 94 -5.79 -14.22 -7.22
N ASP A 95 -6.44 -15.19 -6.57
CA ASP A 95 -5.80 -16.08 -5.59
C ASP A 95 -4.64 -16.88 -6.21
N GLY A 96 -3.50 -16.90 -5.54
CA GLY A 96 -2.36 -17.78 -5.86
C GLY A 96 -1.57 -17.41 -7.11
N LEU A 97 -1.86 -16.30 -7.78
CA LEU A 97 -1.02 -15.77 -8.85
C LEU A 97 0.04 -14.83 -8.26
N PRO A 98 1.33 -15.00 -8.57
CA PRO A 98 2.31 -13.98 -8.28
C PRO A 98 1.94 -12.69 -9.04
N PRO A 99 2.45 -11.52 -8.60
CA PRO A 99 2.23 -10.30 -9.35
C PRO A 99 2.63 -10.48 -10.83
N CYS A 100 1.90 -9.86 -11.77
CA CYS A 100 2.18 -9.90 -13.21
C CYS A 100 3.56 -9.35 -13.61
N ALA A 101 4.36 -8.87 -12.65
CA ALA A 101 5.79 -8.66 -12.84
C ALA A 101 6.47 -10.04 -13.01
N SER A 102 6.70 -10.41 -14.27
CA SER A 102 7.32 -11.66 -14.71
C SER A 102 8.82 -11.79 -14.39
N GLU A 103 9.36 -11.01 -13.46
CA GLU A 103 10.75 -11.06 -13.02
C GLU A 103 10.77 -10.91 -11.49
N TRP A 104 10.23 -11.92 -10.81
CA TRP A 104 10.97 -12.42 -9.67
C TRP A 104 12.06 -13.24 -10.34
N GLU A 105 13.27 -12.68 -10.46
CA GLU A 105 14.41 -13.56 -10.58
C GLU A 105 14.29 -14.47 -9.35
N ASP A 106 13.85 -15.71 -9.59
CA ASP A 106 14.23 -16.81 -8.72
C ASP A 106 15.75 -16.65 -8.70
N ASP A 107 16.28 -16.04 -7.63
CA ASP A 107 17.68 -16.21 -7.27
C ASP A 107 17.80 -17.74 -7.12
N GLU A 108 18.14 -18.39 -8.24
CA GLU A 108 18.52 -19.77 -8.29
C GLU A 108 19.60 -19.90 -7.22
N ASP A 109 19.26 -20.60 -6.14
CA ASP A 109 20.23 -21.24 -5.27
C ASP A 109 21.20 -22.02 -6.17
N GLU A 110 22.31 -21.41 -6.59
CA GLU A 110 23.49 -22.11 -7.10
C GLU A 110 24.70 -21.80 -6.18
N GLU A 111 24.79 -22.63 -5.14
CA GLU A 111 25.93 -23.06 -4.30
C GLU A 111 26.90 -22.05 -3.67
#